data_AF-A0A6C2UCU4-F1
#
_entry.id   AF-A0A6C2UCU4-F1
#
_cell.length_a   1.000
_cell.length_b   1.000
_cell.length_c   1.000
_cell.angle_alpha   90.00
_cell.angle_beta   90.00
_cell.angle_gamma   90.00
#
_symmetry.space_group_name_H-M   'P 1'
#
loop_
_entity.id
_entity.type
_entity.pdbx_description
1 polymer ?
#
loop_
_entity_poly.entity_id
_entity_poly.type
_entity_poly.pdbx_seq_one_letter_code
_entity_poly.pdbx_strand_id
1 'polypeptide(L)'
;MDLEMQRVCECLQRNKTRATYGAVGEYTHTPHRSVSGRLGRKCPLASWVVRADTKKPKGYAPTQLDTDLESKPDIITTGDELGLLMRQDFEQQQQEEN
;
A
#
# COMPACT_ATOMS: atom_id res chain seq x y z
N MET A 1 -6.60 7.92 -9.11
CA MET A 1 -5.86 7.84 -7.84
C MET A 1 -5.19 9.18 -7.64
N ASP A 2 -5.22 9.73 -6.42
CA ASP A 2 -4.50 10.96 -6.12
C ASP A 2 -3.00 10.70 -5.85
N LEU A 3 -2.20 11.78 -5.82
CA LEU A 3 -0.74 11.69 -5.74
C LEU A 3 -0.25 11.04 -4.43
N GLU A 4 -0.92 11.28 -3.31
CA GLU A 4 -0.53 10.71 -2.02
C GLU A 4 -0.79 9.19 -1.99
N MET A 5 -1.98 8.75 -2.45
CA MET A 5 -2.28 7.32 -2.58
C MET A 5 -1.33 6.62 -3.55
N GLN A 6 -0.99 7.28 -4.65
CA GLN A 6 -0.05 6.72 -5.62
C GLN A 6 1.32 6.47 -4.96
N ARG A 7 1.87 7.46 -4.25
CA ARG A 7 3.14 7.31 -3.53
C ARG A 7 3.11 6.19 -2.49
N VAL A 8 2.02 6.08 -1.73
CA VAL A 8 1.83 4.98 -0.76
C VAL A 8 1.88 3.64 -1.47
N CYS A 9 1.08 3.44 -2.54
CA CYS A 9 1.05 2.18 -3.26
C CYS A 9 2.40 1.85 -3.93
N GLU A 10 3.10 2.84 -4.46
CA GLU A 10 4.43 2.65 -5.06
C GLU A 10 5.47 2.24 -4.01
N CYS A 11 5.45 2.86 -2.83
CA CYS A 11 6.29 2.47 -1.70
C CYS A 11 6.03 1.01 -1.29
N LEU A 12 4.75 0.64 -1.14
CA LEU A 12 4.35 -0.74 -0.82
C LEU A 12 4.83 -1.74 -1.88
N GLN A 13 4.68 -1.40 -3.16
CA GLN A 13 5.12 -2.24 -4.28
C GLN A 13 6.64 -2.42 -4.31
N ARG A 14 7.41 -1.33 -4.17
CA ARG A 14 8.89 -1.39 -4.16
C ARG A 14 9.40 -2.26 -3.00
N ASN A 15 8.85 -2.05 -1.82
CA ASN A 15 9.23 -2.78 -0.61
C ASN A 15 8.61 -4.17 -0.52
N LYS A 16 7.75 -4.53 -1.49
CA LYS A 16 7.03 -5.81 -1.56
C LYS A 16 6.25 -6.10 -0.27
N THR A 17 5.67 -5.06 0.31
CA THR A 17 5.00 -5.10 1.62
C THR A 17 3.54 -4.69 1.45
N ARG A 18 2.61 -5.48 2.00
CA ARG A 18 1.18 -5.15 1.97
C ARG A 18 0.84 -4.24 3.13
N ALA A 19 -0.19 -3.41 2.97
CA ALA A 19 -0.75 -2.61 4.06
C ALA A 19 -2.27 -2.77 4.13
N THR A 20 -2.83 -2.69 5.33
CA THR A 20 -4.29 -2.72 5.48
C THR A 20 -4.93 -1.38 5.10
N TYR A 21 -6.19 -1.40 4.65
CA TYR A 21 -6.99 -0.16 4.54
C TYR A 21 -7.04 0.64 5.86
N GLY A 22 -6.86 -0.06 6.99
CA GLY A 22 -6.61 0.48 8.32
C GLY A 22 -5.43 1.45 8.31
N ALA A 23 -4.23 0.87 8.23
CA ALA A 23 -2.96 1.57 8.16
C ALA A 23 -2.93 2.74 7.17
N VAL A 24 -3.40 2.50 5.93
CA VAL A 24 -3.40 3.54 4.89
C VAL A 24 -4.30 4.71 5.25
N GLY A 25 -5.47 4.44 5.85
CA GLY A 25 -6.38 5.48 6.30
C GLY A 25 -5.82 6.30 7.46
N GLU A 26 -5.17 5.64 8.42
CA GLU A 26 -4.50 6.32 9.54
C GLU A 26 -3.37 7.24 9.05
N TYR A 27 -2.48 6.72 8.20
CA TYR A 27 -1.34 7.47 7.67
C TYR A 27 -1.76 8.68 6.83
N THR A 28 -2.80 8.53 6.00
CA THR A 28 -3.28 9.60 5.12
C THR A 28 -4.40 10.45 5.72
N HIS A 29 -4.62 10.33 7.04
CA HIS A 29 -5.69 11.01 7.78
C HIS A 29 -7.06 10.93 7.08
N THR A 30 -7.33 9.79 6.45
CA THR A 30 -8.51 9.56 5.63
C THR A 30 -9.38 8.49 6.27
N PRO A 31 -10.70 8.72 6.41
CA PRO A 31 -11.60 7.69 6.89
C PRO A 31 -11.47 6.41 6.06
N HIS A 32 -11.32 5.25 6.71
CA HIS A 32 -11.06 3.98 6.01
C HIS A 32 -12.03 3.67 4.85
N ARG A 33 -13.30 4.08 4.98
CA ARG A 33 -14.33 3.91 3.94
C ARG A 33 -14.06 4.72 2.67
N SER A 34 -13.30 5.80 2.78
CA SER A 34 -12.93 6.69 1.68
C SER A 34 -11.65 6.24 0.97
N VAL A 35 -10.80 5.45 1.63
CA VAL A 35 -9.53 4.96 1.06
C VAL A 35 -9.76 4.20 -0.25
N SER A 36 -10.76 3.32 -0.31
CA SER A 36 -11.09 2.60 -1.55
C SER A 36 -11.51 3.52 -2.69
N GLY A 37 -12.16 4.65 -2.38
CA GLY A 37 -12.51 5.67 -3.36
C GLY A 37 -11.28 6.42 -3.88
N ARG A 38 -10.32 6.72 -2.99
CA ARG A 38 -9.06 7.40 -3.34
C ARG A 38 -8.11 6.54 -4.17
N LEU A 39 -8.05 5.23 -3.89
CA LEU A 39 -7.31 4.26 -4.72
C LEU A 39 -7.82 4.25 -6.17
N GLY A 40 -9.11 4.51 -6.37
CA GLY A 40 -9.72 4.60 -7.69
C GLY A 40 -9.88 3.22 -8.36
N ARG A 41 -9.45 3.11 -9.62
CA ARG A 41 -9.61 1.87 -10.40
C ARG A 41 -8.71 0.77 -9.85
N LYS A 42 -9.25 -0.44 -9.76
CA LYS A 42 -8.50 -1.66 -9.41
C LYS A 42 -7.41 -1.92 -10.44
N CYS A 43 -6.16 -1.91 -9.97
CA CYS A 43 -4.96 -2.18 -10.75
C CYS A 43 -3.90 -2.87 -9.85
N PRO A 44 -2.85 -3.49 -10.42
CA PRO A 44 -1.80 -4.15 -9.65
C PRO A 44 -1.21 -3.26 -8.54
N LEU A 45 -0.96 -1.99 -8.84
CA LEU A 45 -0.44 -1.01 -7.87
C LEU A 45 -1.37 -0.83 -6.65
N ALA A 46 -2.69 -0.78 -6.86
CA ALA A 46 -3.66 -0.64 -5.77
C ALA A 46 -3.92 -1.96 -5.02
N SER A 47 -3.46 -3.10 -5.54
CA SER A 47 -3.67 -4.43 -4.94
C SER A 47 -2.84 -4.67 -3.67
N TRP A 48 -1.81 -3.85 -3.45
CA TRP A 48 -0.98 -3.85 -2.24
C TRP A 48 -1.75 -3.41 -0.97
N VAL A 49 -2.90 -2.76 -1.13
CA VAL A 49 -3.81 -2.43 -0.04
C VAL A 49 -4.82 -3.56 0.17
N VAL A 50 -4.75 -4.18 1.34
CA VAL A 50 -5.50 -5.40 1.66
C VAL A 50 -6.48 -5.22 2.81
N ARG A 51 -7.42 -6.15 2.95
CA ARG A 51 -8.31 -6.16 4.11
C ARG A 51 -7.58 -6.67 5.35
N ALA A 52 -7.94 -6.15 6.52
CA ALA A 52 -7.35 -6.56 7.79
C ALA A 52 -7.70 -8.00 8.20
N ASP A 53 -8.88 -8.49 7.81
CA ASP A 53 -9.41 -9.83 8.10
C ASP A 53 -8.80 -10.91 7.21
N THR A 54 -8.90 -10.75 5.90
CA THR A 54 -8.48 -11.77 4.92
C THR A 54 -7.04 -11.62 4.48
N LYS A 55 -6.39 -10.48 4.79
CA LYS A 55 -5.03 -10.14 4.31
C LYS A 55 -4.89 -10.15 2.78
N LYS A 56 -6.03 -10.06 2.08
CA LYS A 56 -6.14 -10.08 0.61
C LYS A 56 -6.83 -8.83 0.10
N PRO A 57 -6.51 -8.36 -1.11
CA PRO A 57 -7.21 -7.24 -1.74
C PRO A 57 -8.65 -7.61 -2.09
N LYS A 58 -9.59 -6.68 -1.91
CA LYS A 58 -11.03 -6.95 -2.05
C LYS A 58 -11.53 -6.76 -3.48
N GLY A 59 -12.01 -7.84 -4.10
CA GLY A 59 -12.70 -7.79 -5.39
C GLY A 59 -11.80 -7.51 -6.59
N TYR A 60 -10.52 -7.84 -6.50
CA TYR A 60 -9.57 -7.79 -7.61
C TYR A 60 -9.61 -9.10 -8.39
N ALA A 61 -9.57 -9.02 -9.71
CA ALA A 61 -9.32 -10.17 -10.56
C ALA A 61 -7.83 -10.56 -10.51
N PRO A 62 -7.44 -11.82 -10.83
CA PRO A 62 -6.04 -12.24 -10.82
C PRO A 62 -5.13 -11.37 -11.71
N THR A 63 -5.63 -10.88 -12.85
CA THR A 63 -4.90 -9.96 -13.75
C THR A 63 -4.75 -8.54 -13.20
N GLN A 64 -5.42 -8.23 -12.10
CA GLN A 64 -5.35 -6.94 -11.41
C GLN A 64 -4.52 -7.03 -10.13
N LEU A 65 -3.97 -8.19 -9.80
CA LEU A 65 -3.05 -8.40 -8.70
C LEU A 65 -1.62 -8.21 -9.18
N ASP A 66 -0.79 -7.65 -8.32
CA ASP A 66 0.66 -7.70 -8.51
C ASP A 66 1.16 -9.15 -8.33
N THR A 67 2.09 -9.59 -9.17
CA THR A 67 2.64 -10.97 -9.09
C THR A 67 3.41 -11.20 -7.81
N ASP A 68 4.01 -10.15 -7.24
CA ASP A 68 4.81 -10.25 -6.02
C ASP A 68 4.00 -10.00 -4.75
N LEU A 69 2.67 -9.89 -4.86
CA LEU A 69 1.80 -9.50 -3.74
C LEU A 69 1.91 -10.44 -2.54
N GLU A 70 2.15 -11.73 -2.77
CA GLU A 70 2.32 -12.75 -1.73
C GLU A 70 3.78 -13.13 -1.47
N SER A 71 4.75 -12.37 -2.01
CA SER A 71 6.19 -12.64 -1.87
C SER A 71 6.69 -12.52 -0.42
N LYS A 72 6.15 -11.57 0.36
CA LYS A 72 6.47 -11.39 1.79
C LYS A 72 5.24 -11.63 2.66
N PRO A 73 5.39 -12.30 3.83
CA PRO A 73 4.29 -12.52 4.77
C PRO A 73 3.92 -11.24 5.54
N ASP A 74 4.82 -10.26 5.61
CA ASP A 74 4.64 -9.06 6.43
C ASP A 74 3.53 -8.14 5.89
N ILE A 75 2.71 -7.65 6.80
CA ILE A 75 1.57 -6.78 6.50
C ILE A 75 1.53 -5.66 7.52
N ILE A 76 1.62 -4.43 7.03
CA ILE A 76 1.48 -3.23 7.84
C ILE A 76 0.03 -3.05 8.26
N THR A 77 -0.20 -2.90 9.56
CA THR A 77 -1.55 -2.83 10.13
C THR A 77 -1.88 -1.47 10.74
N THR A 78 -0.86 -0.67 11.05
CA THR A 78 -1.02 0.67 11.64
C THR A 78 -0.44 1.78 10.75
N GLY A 79 -0.91 3.01 10.94
CA GLY A 79 -0.39 4.19 10.23
C GLY A 79 1.06 4.52 10.58
N ASP A 80 1.48 4.26 11.82
CA ASP A 80 2.85 4.51 12.28
C ASP A 80 3.87 3.61 11.58
N GLU A 81 3.56 2.32 11.47
CA GLU A 81 4.36 1.35 10.70
C GLU A 81 4.48 1.77 9.23
N LEU A 82 3.39 2.25 8.61
CA LEU A 82 3.41 2.76 7.24
C LEU A 82 4.28 4.02 7.13
N GLY A 83 4.20 4.92 8.09
CA GLY A 83 5.03 6.13 8.14
C GLY A 83 6.52 5.82 8.27
N LEU A 84 6.88 4.80 9.05
CA LEU A 84 8.26 4.31 9.14
C LEU A 84 8.75 3.76 7.81
N LEU A 85 7.95 2.91 7.15
CA LEU A 85 8.31 2.36 5.83
C LEU A 85 8.48 3.48 4.79
N MET A 86 7.56 4.44 4.75
CA MET A 86 7.63 5.58 3.84
C MET A 86 8.91 6.41 4.04
N ARG A 87 9.34 6.61 5.29
CA ARG A 87 10.59 7.31 5.61
C ARG A 87 11.80 6.51 5.14
N GLN A 88 11.85 5.21 5.42
CA GLN A 88 12.94 4.33 5.01
C GLN A 88 13.06 4.23 3.48
N ASP A 89 11.93 4.08 2.78
CA ASP A 89 11.87 4.04 1.30
C ASP A 89 12.38 5.35 0.69
N PHE A 90 12.07 6.49 1.30
CA PHE A 90 12.58 7.79 0.86
C PHE A 90 14.09 7.95 1.08
N GLU A 91 14.61 7.47 2.21
CA GLU A 91 16.05 7.49 2.50
C GLU A 91 16.84 6.58 1.54
N GLN A 92 16.30 5.41 1.19
CA GLN A 92 16.92 4.48 0.23
C GLN A 92 17.00 5.08 -1.18
N GLN A 93 15.94 5.75 -1.64
CA GLN A 93 15.93 6.41 -2.95
C GLN A 93 17.01 7.48 -3.10
N GLN A 94 17.33 8.21 -2.03
CA GLN A 94 18.39 9.21 -2.05
C GLN A 94 19.81 8.62 -2.00
N GLN A 95 19.96 7.38 -1.55
CA GLN A 95 21.26 6.70 -1.53
C GLN A 95 21.61 6.07 -2.88
N GLU A 96 20.63 5.73 -3.71
CA GLU A 96 20.84 5.14 -5.04
C GLU A 96 21.16 6.18 -6.14
N GLU A 97 20.91 7.47 -5.87
CA GLU A 97 21.17 8.58 -6.80
C GLU A 97 22.55 9.26 -6.61
N ASN A 98 23.38 8.80 -5.66
CA ASN A 98 24.75 9.27 -5.42
C ASN A 98 25.81 8.21 -5.78
#